data_AF-A0A847PMK6-F1
#
_entry.id   AF-A0A847PMK6-F1
#
_cell.length_a   1.000
_cell.length_b   1.000
_cell.length_c   1.000
_cell.angle_alpha   90.00
_cell.angle_beta   90.00
_cell.angle_gamma   90.00
#
_symmetry.space_group_name_H-M   'P 1'
#
loop_
_entity.id
_entity.type
_entity.pdbx_description
1 polymer ?
#
loop_
_entity_poly.entity_id
_entity_poly.type
_entity_poly.pdbx_seq_one_letter_code
_entity_poly.pdbx_strand_id
1 'polypeptide(L)'
;MIGSLGIGGSQAFVMNIYRKIDKSKIQFDFVVDSPEYVYYVSEIENMGGKVFYSPKFNGKNYFEIKRFWRNFFEKHKEYKVFHSHVRSTWKEIITAVYMLQKIF
;
A
#
# COMPACT_ATOMS: atom_id res chain seq x y z
N MET A 1 -6.97 -8.05 7.57
CA MET A 1 -5.62 -7.52 7.89
C MET A 1 -4.83 -7.60 6.60
N ILE A 2 -4.27 -6.50 6.10
CA ILE A 2 -3.52 -6.49 4.84
C ILE A 2 -2.10 -6.01 5.15
N GLY A 3 -1.27 -6.86 5.75
CA GLY A 3 0.15 -6.56 5.99
C GLY A 3 1.06 -6.97 4.83
N SER A 4 0.49 -7.59 3.80
CA SER A 4 1.22 -8.20 2.70
C SER A 4 0.35 -8.31 1.47
N LEU A 5 0.96 -8.59 0.32
CA LEU A 5 0.28 -8.98 -0.92
C LEU A 5 0.16 -10.51 -1.03
N GLY A 6 -0.12 -11.19 0.08
CA GLY A 6 -0.39 -12.63 0.12
C GLY A 6 -1.84 -13.00 -0.23
N ILE A 7 -2.20 -14.29 -0.11
CA ILE A 7 -3.46 -14.88 -0.60
C ILE A 7 -4.59 -14.83 0.46
N GLY A 8 -4.61 -13.81 1.32
CA GLY A 8 -5.68 -13.66 2.31
C GLY A 8 -6.94 -13.00 1.73
N GLY A 9 -8.09 -13.21 2.36
CA GLY A 9 -9.40 -12.77 1.84
C GLY A 9 -9.49 -11.27 1.56
N SER A 10 -8.89 -10.43 2.42
CA SER A 10 -8.88 -8.97 2.21
C SER A 10 -8.00 -8.54 1.04
N GLN A 11 -6.90 -9.26 0.77
CA GLN A 11 -6.05 -9.00 -0.39
C GLN A 11 -6.74 -9.41 -1.69
N ALA A 12 -7.35 -10.60 -1.68
CA ALA A 12 -8.13 -11.09 -2.81
C ALA A 12 -9.29 -10.14 -3.16
N PHE A 13 -9.98 -9.60 -2.15
CA PHE A 13 -11.05 -8.62 -2.33
C PHE A 13 -10.55 -7.32 -2.99
N VAL A 14 -9.45 -6.76 -2.49
CA VAL A 14 -8.85 -5.55 -3.06
C VAL A 14 -8.40 -5.80 -4.49
N MET A 15 -7.75 -6.93 -4.77
CA MET A 15 -7.33 -7.27 -6.13
C MET A 15 -8.52 -7.49 -7.06
N ASN A 16 -9.64 -8.01 -6.56
CA ASN A 16 -10.88 -8.10 -7.34
C ASN A 16 -11.45 -6.71 -7.69
N ILE A 17 -11.37 -5.74 -6.77
CA ILE A 17 -11.70 -4.34 -7.07
C ILE A 17 -10.72 -3.79 -8.11
N TYR A 18 -9.42 -3.88 -7.83
CA TYR A 18 -8.37 -3.31 -8.67
C TYR A 18 -8.42 -3.86 -10.11
N ARG A 19 -8.76 -5.15 -10.29
CA ARG A 19 -9.01 -5.75 -11.60
C ARG A 19 -10.15 -5.08 -12.36
N LYS A 20 -11.25 -4.75 -11.67
CA LYS A 20 -12.50 -4.26 -12.28
C LYS A 20 -12.60 -2.74 -12.42
N ILE A 21 -11.80 -1.96 -11.69
CA ILE A 21 -11.83 -0.51 -11.84
C ILE A 21 -11.29 -0.05 -13.19
N ASP A 22 -11.82 1.06 -13.67
CA ASP A 22 -11.33 1.80 -14.83
C ASP A 22 -10.02 2.52 -14.48
N LYS A 23 -8.91 1.90 -14.88
CA LYS A 23 -7.55 2.35 -14.61
C LYS A 23 -7.17 3.64 -15.37
N SER A 24 -7.97 4.06 -16.36
CA SER A 24 -7.79 5.36 -17.02
C SER A 24 -8.21 6.54 -16.13
N LYS A 25 -9.11 6.29 -15.16
CA LYS A 25 -9.62 7.30 -14.23
C LYS A 25 -8.91 7.26 -12.89
N ILE A 26 -8.58 6.05 -12.43
CA ILE A 26 -8.04 5.82 -11.08
C ILE A 26 -6.98 4.73 -11.14
N GLN A 27 -5.76 5.05 -10.72
CA GLN A 27 -4.68 4.09 -10.57
C GLN A 27 -4.38 3.84 -9.09
N PHE A 28 -4.16 2.58 -8.72
CA PHE A 28 -3.76 2.19 -7.37
C PHE A 28 -2.28 1.86 -7.34
N ASP A 29 -1.57 2.51 -6.42
CA ASP A 29 -0.24 2.09 -5.99
C ASP A 29 -0.31 1.57 -4.55
N PHE A 30 0.64 0.72 -4.19
CA PHE A 30 0.60 -0.08 -2.98
C PHE A 30 1.85 0.15 -2.15
N VAL A 31 1.70 0.29 -0.84
CA VAL A 31 2.83 0.26 0.10
C VAL A 31 2.64 -0.91 1.06
N VAL A 32 3.67 -1.75 1.19
CA VAL A 32 3.69 -2.95 2.05
C VAL A 32 4.90 -2.95 2.96
N ASP A 33 4.83 -3.60 4.11
CA ASP A 33 5.93 -3.66 5.10
C ASP A 33 6.59 -5.05 5.21
N SER A 34 6.12 -6.00 4.40
CA SER A 34 6.51 -7.41 4.43
C SER A 34 6.92 -7.87 3.03
N PRO A 35 8.16 -7.58 2.59
CA PRO A 35 8.66 -7.96 1.26
C PRO A 35 8.72 -9.48 1.03
N GLU A 36 8.64 -10.28 2.09
CA GLU A 36 8.60 -11.74 2.03
C GLU A 36 7.28 -12.30 1.44
N TYR A 37 6.24 -11.49 1.26
CA TYR A 37 4.91 -11.94 0.81
C TYR A 37 4.38 -11.11 -0.38
N VAL A 38 4.83 -11.47 -1.58
CA VAL A 38 4.69 -10.67 -2.82
C VAL A 38 3.83 -11.32 -3.92
N TYR A 39 2.84 -12.15 -3.56
CA TYR A 39 2.05 -12.94 -4.53
C TYR A 39 1.38 -12.08 -5.62
N TYR A 40 0.81 -10.93 -5.26
CA TYR A 40 0.15 -10.04 -6.24
C TYR A 40 1.06 -8.97 -6.86
N VAL A 41 2.35 -8.91 -6.52
CA VAL A 41 3.24 -7.82 -7.00
C VAL A 41 3.32 -7.82 -8.52
N SER A 42 3.61 -8.97 -9.14
CA SER A 42 3.70 -9.05 -10.60
C SER A 42 2.37 -8.74 -11.29
N GLU A 43 1.23 -9.11 -10.67
CA GLU A 43 -0.08 -8.75 -11.20
C GLU A 43 -0.31 -7.23 -11.15
N ILE A 44 0.03 -6.59 -10.03
CA ILE A 44 -0.10 -5.15 -9.84
C ILE A 44 0.77 -4.39 -10.84
N GLU A 45 2.02 -4.78 -11.00
CA GLU A 45 2.97 -4.16 -11.93
C GLU A 45 2.52 -4.32 -13.38
N ASN A 46 2.02 -5.50 -13.78
CA ASN A 46 1.45 -5.74 -15.11
C ASN A 46 0.20 -4.89 -15.39
N MET A 47 -0.53 -4.48 -14.35
CA MET A 47 -1.69 -3.59 -14.44
C MET A 47 -1.32 -2.09 -14.36
N GLY A 48 -0.03 -1.78 -14.29
CA GLY A 48 0.51 -0.42 -14.26
C GLY A 48 0.56 0.23 -12.87
N GLY A 49 0.29 -0.54 -11.80
CA GLY A 49 0.47 -0.09 -10.42
C GLY A 49 1.92 -0.27 -9.95
N LYS A 50 2.30 0.47 -8.92
CA LYS A 50 3.62 0.39 -8.27
C LYS A 50 3.50 -0.22 -6.88
N VAL A 51 4.53 -0.95 -6.47
CA VAL A 51 4.63 -1.50 -5.11
C VAL A 51 5.86 -0.91 -4.42
N PHE A 52 5.64 -0.28 -3.27
CA PHE A 52 6.68 0.29 -2.42
C PHE A 52 6.79 -0.47 -1.11
N TYR A 53 7.99 -0.45 -0.53
CA TYR A 53 8.30 -1.20 0.68
C TYR A 53 8.62 -0.25 1.84
N SER A 54 7.75 -0.28 2.86
CA SER A 54 7.94 0.36 4.15
C SER A 54 8.83 -0.51 5.04
N PRO A 55 9.60 0.06 5.98
CA PRO A 55 10.16 -0.72 7.07
C PRO A 55 9.04 -1.40 7.87
N LYS A 56 9.31 -2.61 8.35
CA LYS A 56 8.40 -3.34 9.25
C LYS A 56 8.48 -2.74 10.65
N PHE A 57 7.32 -2.47 11.27
CA PHE A 57 7.32 -1.95 12.63
C PHE A 57 7.80 -3.02 13.62
N ASN A 58 8.78 -2.69 14.44
CA ASN A 58 9.37 -3.60 15.43
C ASN A 58 9.19 -3.13 16.88
N GLY A 59 8.34 -2.13 17.12
CA GLY A 59 8.09 -1.55 18.46
C GLY A 59 9.12 -0.51 18.91
N LYS A 60 10.26 -0.39 18.22
CA LYS A 60 11.33 0.57 18.55
C LYS A 60 11.63 1.55 17.41
N ASN A 61 11.21 1.24 16.19
CA ASN A 61 11.56 2.01 14.99
C ASN A 61 10.53 3.06 14.59
N TYR A 62 9.78 3.61 15.55
CA TYR A 62 8.78 4.66 15.28
C TYR A 62 9.34 5.84 14.47
N PHE A 63 10.53 6.35 14.82
CA PHE A 63 11.16 7.45 14.09
C PHE A 63 11.57 7.08 12.66
N GLU A 64 11.91 5.81 12.42
CA GLU A 64 12.23 5.30 11.08
C GLU A 64 10.99 5.30 10.20
N ILE A 65 9.88 4.76 10.71
CA ILE A 65 8.57 4.74 10.03
C ILE A 65 8.12 6.17 9.73
N LYS A 66 8.18 7.07 10.72
CA LYS A 66 7.82 8.48 10.53
C LYS A 66 8.66 9.15 9.44
N ARG A 67 9.97 8.89 9.42
CA ARG A 67 10.88 9.41 8.39
C ARG A 67 10.56 8.83 7.02
N PHE A 68 10.26 7.53 6.93
CA PHE A 68 9.86 6.89 5.68
C PHE A 68 8.64 7.59 5.08
N TRP A 69 7.56 7.78 5.85
CA TRP A 69 6.34 8.41 5.34
C TRP A 69 6.54 9.86 4.94
N ARG A 70 7.28 10.64 5.74
CA ARG A 70 7.62 12.01 5.36
C ARG A 70 8.33 12.05 4.01
N ASN A 71 9.42 11.28 3.88
CA ASN A 71 10.21 11.24 2.65
C ASN A 71 9.39 10.71 1.46
N PHE A 72 8.50 9.75 1.71
CA PHE A 72 7.61 9.19 0.70
C PHE A 72 6.69 10.27 0.12
N PHE A 73 5.96 11.00 0.96
CA PHE A 73 5.05 12.07 0.49
C PHE A 73 5.77 13.34 0.04
N GLU A 74 7.04 13.53 0.40
CA GLU A 74 7.88 14.56 -0.19
C GLU A 74 8.26 14.22 -1.63
N LYS A 75 8.65 12.95 -1.87
CA LYS A 75 9.05 12.47 -3.19
C LYS A 75 7.86 12.25 -4.14
N HIS A 76 6.72 11.85 -3.59
CA HIS A 76 5.55 11.46 -4.39
C HIS A 76 4.36 12.41 -4.21
N LYS A 77 4.47 13.60 -4.80
CA LYS A 77 3.42 14.63 -4.77
C LYS A 77 2.22 14.31 -5.67
N GLU A 78 2.33 13.31 -6.54
CA GLU A 78 1.29 12.88 -7.48
C GLU A 78 0.08 12.22 -6.80
N TYR A 79 0.26 11.70 -5.58
CA TYR A 79 -0.81 11.02 -4.84
C TYR A 79 -1.72 12.02 -4.13
N LYS A 80 -3.00 11.97 -4.47
CA LYS A 80 -4.01 12.89 -3.91
C LYS A 80 -4.77 12.29 -2.73
N VAL A 81 -4.86 10.95 -2.67
CA VAL A 81 -5.59 10.25 -1.62
C VAL A 81 -4.75 9.09 -1.10
N PHE A 82 -4.64 9.03 0.22
CA PHE A 82 -4.00 7.96 0.99
C PHE A 82 -5.07 7.22 1.77
N HIS A 83 -5.21 5.91 1.54
CA HIS A 83 -6.12 5.07 2.30
C HIS A 83 -5.34 3.95 2.99
N SER A 84 -5.51 3.79 4.30
CA SER A 84 -4.86 2.72 5.07
C SER A 84 -5.87 1.80 5.72
N HIS A 85 -5.61 0.50 5.69
CA HIS A 85 -6.44 -0.49 6.37
C HIS A 85 -5.83 -0.90 7.71
N VAL A 86 -6.06 -0.10 8.76
CA VAL A 86 -5.57 -0.39 10.11
C VAL A 86 -6.68 -0.96 10.99
N ARG A 87 -6.41 -1.99 11.79
CA ARG A 87 -7.34 -2.41 12.86
C ARG A 87 -7.05 -1.60 14.12
N SER A 88 -8.10 -0.99 14.68
CA SER A 88 -8.09 -0.18 15.90
C SER A 88 -7.60 -0.97 17.12
N THR A 89 -6.50 -0.51 17.72
CA THR A 89 -6.19 -0.31 19.16
C THR A 89 -4.68 -0.41 19.34
N TRP A 90 -4.03 0.72 19.60
CA TRP A 90 -2.67 0.80 20.16
C TRP A 90 -1.61 -0.12 19.55
N LYS A 91 -1.18 0.21 18.34
CA LYS A 91 0.18 0.03 17.83
C LYS A 91 0.28 0.82 16.53
N GLU A 92 1.34 1.59 16.38
CA GLU A 92 1.66 2.34 15.17
C GLU A 92 1.87 1.34 14.03
N ILE A 93 0.81 1.07 13.26
CA ILE A 93 0.80 0.01 12.27
C ILE A 93 0.34 0.63 10.96
N ILE A 94 1.21 0.59 9.94
CA ILE A 94 0.79 0.90 8.58
C ILE A 94 0.63 -0.42 7.84
N THR A 95 -0.61 -0.90 7.92
CA THR A 95 -1.16 -2.04 7.21
C THR A 95 -1.74 -1.52 5.89
N ALA A 96 -1.32 -2.14 4.79
CA ALA A 96 -1.48 -1.79 3.38
C ALA A 96 -2.15 -0.47 3.05
N VAL A 97 -1.38 0.32 2.33
CA VAL A 97 -1.82 1.61 1.82
C VAL A 97 -2.26 1.43 0.38
N TYR A 98 -3.48 1.84 0.08
CA TYR A 98 -3.92 2.11 -1.28
C TYR A 98 -3.70 3.58 -1.57
N MET A 99 -2.74 3.85 -2.45
CA MET A 99 -2.46 5.16 -2.98
C MET A 99 -3.28 5.36 -4.22
N LEU A 100 -4.23 6.29 -4.15
CA LEU A 100 -5.12 6.66 -5.23
C LEU A 100 -4.46 7.80 -6.02
N GLN A 101 -3.89 7.46 -7.17
CA GLN A 101 -3.49 8.47 -8.15
C GLN A 101 -4.71 8.77 -9.02
N LYS A 102 -5.30 9.97 -8.86
CA LYS A 102 -6.28 10.47 -9.84
C LYS A 102 -5.51 11.03 -11.03
N ILE A 103 -5.58 10.30 -12.13
CA ILE A 103 -5.18 10.76 -13.46
C ILE A 103 -6.25 11.77 -13.88
N PHE A 104 -5.96 13.06 -13.75
CA PHE A 104 -6.65 14.12 -14.48
C PHE A 104 -5.60 14.79 -15.36
#